data_AF-A0A8J0SJY2-F1
#
_entry.id   AF-A0A8J0SJY2-F1
#
_cell.length_a   1.000
_cell.length_b   1.000
_cell.length_c   1.000
_cell.angle_alpha   90.00
_cell.angle_beta   90.00
_cell.angle_gamma   90.00
#
_symmetry.space_group_name_H-M   'P 1'
#
loop_
_entity.id
_entity.type
_entity.pdbx_description
1 polymer ?
#
loop_
_entity_poly.entity_id
_entity_poly.type
_entity_poly.pdbx_seq_one_letter_code
_entity_poly.pdbx_strand_id
1 'polypeptide(L)'
;MTTRELQMYWKKEKHSSKPDTLLFEIQSARIAEDFLSKFVVYQIVIIRTGSFDENNVFIERRYSDFEKLHRTLLKEFKEEMEDVVFPKKVLIGNFTTDMISKRMLCLKNYLDELYAIKYIRWSKIYIDFFLDPELDEGYSCLRGGQYKKATEIFQQIVCLQEKLIQHCSILIVPPLCALVVCHKDLEDLQKAYEVGIHALTLVEKHPGHKYYIPLLETLISLAYKLGKDFLSLREKFDIGKSRMMKGLEIEMFTLKEVAVRERLH
;
A
#
# COMPACT_ATOMS: atom_id res chain seq x y z
N MET A 1 -33.83 15.51 -22.09
CA MET A 1 -32.89 14.59 -21.41
C MET A 1 -32.65 15.14 -20.02
N THR A 2 -32.96 14.39 -18.97
CA THR A 2 -32.79 14.82 -17.57
C THR A 2 -31.36 14.56 -17.08
N THR A 3 -30.91 15.26 -16.04
CA THR A 3 -29.58 15.05 -15.42
C THR A 3 -29.35 13.59 -15.00
N ARG A 4 -30.44 12.88 -14.65
CA ARG A 4 -30.42 11.46 -14.27
C ARG A 4 -30.19 10.54 -15.47
N GLU A 5 -30.76 10.87 -16.62
CA GLU A 5 -30.54 10.15 -17.89
C GLU A 5 -29.11 10.35 -18.40
N LEU A 6 -28.56 11.56 -18.26
CA LEU A 6 -27.14 11.85 -18.56
C LEU A 6 -26.19 11.04 -17.66
N GLN A 7 -26.48 10.96 -16.35
CA GLN A 7 -25.70 10.14 -15.42
C GLN A 7 -25.76 8.65 -15.75
N MET A 8 -26.93 8.14 -16.14
CA MET A 8 -27.09 6.75 -16.57
C MET A 8 -26.41 6.48 -17.92
N TYR A 9 -26.47 7.43 -18.85
CA TYR A 9 -25.78 7.36 -20.14
C TYR A 9 -24.25 7.31 -19.94
N TRP A 10 -23.70 8.17 -19.08
CA TRP A 10 -22.26 8.17 -18.77
C TRP A 10 -21.83 6.93 -17.97
N LYS A 11 -22.68 6.40 -17.08
CA LYS A 11 -22.43 5.10 -16.45
C LYS A 11 -22.39 3.96 -17.48
N LYS A 12 -23.27 4.01 -18.49
CA LYS A 12 -23.36 2.98 -19.52
C LYS A 12 -22.22 3.06 -20.55
N GLU A 13 -21.79 4.27 -20.94
CA GLU A 13 -20.58 4.46 -21.77
C GLU A 13 -19.30 4.09 -21.03
N LYS A 14 -19.22 4.33 -19.71
CA LYS A 14 -18.08 3.89 -18.87
C LYS A 14 -18.00 2.37 -18.67
N HIS A 15 -18.95 1.57 -19.13
CA HIS A 15 -18.75 0.12 -19.22
C HIS A 15 -18.00 -0.29 -20.50
N SER A 16 -17.73 0.65 -21.41
CA SER A 16 -16.81 0.49 -22.54
C SER A 16 -15.39 1.01 -22.24
N SER A 17 -15.08 1.27 -20.95
CA SER A 17 -13.89 1.99 -20.51
C SER A 17 -12.56 1.36 -20.92
N LYS A 18 -11.66 2.22 -21.40
CA LYS A 18 -10.21 2.03 -21.42
C LYS A 18 -9.74 1.37 -20.10
N PRO A 19 -8.72 0.51 -20.13
CA PRO A 19 -8.19 -0.10 -18.92
C PRO A 19 -7.77 0.99 -17.92
N ASP A 20 -8.05 0.79 -16.63
CA ASP A 20 -7.57 1.67 -15.57
C ASP A 20 -6.04 1.81 -15.68
N THR A 21 -5.56 3.03 -15.89
CA THR A 21 -4.12 3.34 -15.96
C THR A 21 -3.70 4.14 -14.74
N LEU A 22 -2.52 3.85 -14.20
CA LEU A 22 -1.90 4.69 -13.17
C LEU A 22 -1.10 5.80 -13.86
N LEU A 23 -1.16 6.97 -13.26
CA LEU A 23 -0.44 8.16 -13.68
C LEU A 23 0.39 8.66 -12.50
N PHE A 24 1.67 8.93 -12.75
CA PHE A 24 2.59 9.50 -11.78
C PHE A 24 2.76 10.99 -12.05
N GLU A 25 2.69 11.80 -11.01
CA GLU A 25 2.93 13.24 -11.09
C GLU A 25 4.01 13.63 -10.08
N ILE A 26 5.02 14.37 -10.54
CA ILE A 26 6.06 14.93 -9.68
C ILE A 26 6.03 16.44 -9.87
N GLN A 27 5.18 17.11 -9.10
CA GLN A 27 4.91 18.55 -9.24
C GLN A 27 5.55 19.39 -8.14
N SER A 28 6.05 18.74 -7.09
CA SER A 28 6.72 19.39 -5.98
C SER A 28 8.05 18.71 -5.65
N ALA A 29 9.01 19.53 -5.29
CA ALA A 29 10.28 19.10 -4.74
C ALA A 29 10.72 20.08 -3.66
N ARG A 30 11.34 19.55 -2.61
CA ARG A 30 11.88 20.35 -1.51
C ARG A 30 13.32 19.99 -1.27
N ILE A 31 14.12 20.97 -0.88
CA ILE A 31 15.48 20.72 -0.45
C ILE A 31 15.44 20.38 1.05
N ALA A 32 15.91 19.18 1.37
CA ALA A 32 16.06 18.69 2.72
C ALA A 32 17.53 18.75 3.12
N GLU A 33 17.77 18.78 4.41
CA GLU A 33 19.11 18.71 5.00
C GLU A 33 19.03 17.80 6.21
N ASP A 34 19.90 16.80 6.26
CA ASP A 34 20.17 16.03 7.46
C ASP A 34 21.53 16.44 8.05
N PHE A 35 21.94 15.82 9.15
CA PHE A 35 23.22 16.15 9.80
C PHE A 35 24.46 15.95 8.91
N LEU A 36 24.34 15.21 7.80
CA LEU A 36 25.46 14.77 6.98
C LEU A 36 25.45 15.39 5.58
N SER A 37 24.29 15.84 5.08
CA SER A 37 24.13 16.24 3.69
C SER A 37 22.85 17.02 3.40
N LYS A 38 22.94 17.82 2.34
CA LYS A 38 21.80 18.48 1.69
C LYS A 38 21.36 17.66 0.47
N PHE A 39 20.06 17.44 0.30
CA PHE A 39 19.52 16.66 -0.81
C PHE A 39 18.13 17.13 -1.24
N VAL A 40 17.72 16.74 -2.45
CA VAL A 40 16.39 17.08 -2.98
C VAL A 40 15.46 15.88 -2.80
N VAL A 41 14.29 16.14 -2.23
CA VAL A 41 13.19 15.19 -2.08
C VAL A 41 12.09 15.55 -3.06
N TYR A 42 11.62 14.57 -3.81
CA TYR A 42 10.56 14.68 -4.81
C TYR A 42 9.29 14.09 -4.25
N GLN A 43 8.19 14.83 -4.34
CA GLN A 43 6.86 14.35 -3.98
C GLN A 43 6.23 13.71 -5.22
N ILE A 44 5.93 12.42 -5.14
CA ILE A 44 5.34 11.63 -6.21
C ILE A 44 3.88 11.40 -5.86
N VAL A 45 2.97 11.96 -6.65
CA VAL A 45 1.52 11.74 -6.53
C VAL A 45 1.12 10.59 -7.43
N ILE A 46 0.35 9.64 -6.90
CA ILE A 46 -0.12 8.46 -7.64
C ILE A 46 -1.61 8.60 -7.89
N ILE A 47 -1.99 8.71 -9.17
CA ILE A 47 -3.37 8.97 -9.60
C ILE A 47 -3.89 7.78 -10.40
N ARG A 48 -5.08 7.29 -10.04
CA ARG A 48 -5.81 6.32 -10.86
C ARG A 48 -6.66 7.06 -11.87
N THR A 49 -6.41 6.78 -13.15
CA THR A 49 -7.18 7.37 -14.27
C THR A 49 -8.23 6.36 -14.76
N GLY A 50 -9.40 6.84 -15.19
CA GLY A 50 -10.53 6.00 -15.61
C GLY A 50 -11.65 5.82 -14.58
N SER A 51 -11.37 6.17 -13.32
CA SER A 51 -12.33 6.24 -12.21
C SER A 51 -12.19 7.57 -11.46
N PHE A 52 -13.16 7.90 -10.59
CA PHE A 52 -13.03 9.06 -9.72
C PHE A 52 -12.02 8.71 -8.62
N ASP A 53 -10.86 9.37 -8.64
CA ASP A 53 -9.82 9.19 -7.62
C ASP A 53 -10.06 10.21 -6.49
N GLU A 54 -10.80 9.78 -5.47
CA GLU A 54 -11.10 10.62 -4.29
C GLU A 54 -9.89 10.80 -3.38
N ASN A 55 -8.93 9.87 -3.44
CA ASN A 55 -7.88 9.76 -2.46
C ASN A 55 -6.54 10.19 -3.07
N ASN A 56 -6.15 11.44 -2.83
CA ASN A 56 -4.82 11.92 -3.18
C ASN A 56 -3.78 11.29 -2.24
N VAL A 57 -3.04 10.30 -2.75
CA VAL A 57 -1.90 9.68 -2.07
C VAL A 57 -0.61 10.09 -2.74
N PHE A 58 0.41 10.35 -1.93
CA PHE A 58 1.74 10.66 -2.41
C PHE A 58 2.80 9.96 -1.57
N ILE A 59 3.98 9.80 -2.16
CA ILE A 59 5.19 9.37 -1.46
C ILE A 59 6.31 10.38 -1.69
N GLU A 60 7.34 10.32 -0.86
CA GLU A 60 8.51 11.17 -1.00
C GLU A 60 9.76 10.32 -1.24
N ARG A 61 10.52 10.64 -2.28
CA ARG A 61 11.76 9.94 -2.64
C ARG A 61 12.84 10.91 -3.05
N ARG A 62 14.09 10.61 -2.75
CA ARG A 62 15.25 11.36 -3.27
C ARG A 62 15.80 10.68 -4.52
N TYR A 63 16.60 11.41 -5.30
CA TYR A 63 17.19 10.90 -6.54
C TYR A 63 17.94 9.57 -6.35
N SER A 64 18.67 9.40 -5.25
CA SER A 64 19.41 8.16 -4.98
C SER A 64 18.52 6.95 -4.72
N ASP A 65 17.27 7.14 -4.33
CA ASP A 65 16.32 6.02 -4.17
C ASP A 65 15.88 5.51 -5.53
N PHE A 66 15.63 6.42 -6.48
CA PHE A 66 15.40 6.08 -7.89
C PHE A 66 16.64 5.43 -8.53
N GLU A 67 17.84 5.93 -8.24
CA GLU A 67 19.10 5.34 -8.70
C GLU A 67 19.28 3.90 -8.17
N LYS A 68 18.90 3.65 -6.91
CA LYS A 68 18.88 2.30 -6.32
C LYS A 68 17.85 1.42 -7.03
N LEU A 69 16.64 1.92 -7.26
CA LEU A 69 15.60 1.20 -8.02
C LEU A 69 16.12 0.80 -9.41
N HIS A 70 16.61 1.76 -10.18
CA HIS A 70 17.10 1.54 -11.54
C HIS A 70 18.21 0.49 -11.59
N ARG A 71 19.19 0.58 -10.69
CA ARG A 71 20.29 -0.39 -10.61
C ARG A 71 19.80 -1.79 -10.26
N THR A 72 18.82 -1.92 -9.37
CA THR A 72 18.27 -3.23 -9.00
C THR A 72 17.46 -3.83 -10.16
N LEU A 73 16.66 -3.00 -10.86
CA LEU A 73 15.92 -3.44 -12.04
C LEU A 73 16.84 -3.87 -13.18
N LEU A 74 17.92 -3.14 -13.45
CA LEU A 74 18.92 -3.53 -14.47
C LEU A 74 19.58 -4.89 -14.20
N LYS A 75 19.71 -5.28 -12.93
CA LYS A 75 20.29 -6.57 -12.55
C LYS A 75 19.32 -7.73 -12.80
N GLU A 76 18.04 -7.53 -12.49
CA GLU A 76 17.02 -8.59 -12.56
C GLU A 76 16.28 -8.65 -13.91
N PHE A 77 16.10 -7.51 -14.58
CA PHE A 77 15.30 -7.32 -15.80
C PHE A 77 16.14 -6.65 -16.90
N LYS A 78 17.33 -7.20 -17.18
CA LYS A 78 18.32 -6.57 -18.06
C LYS A 78 17.76 -6.32 -19.47
N GLU A 79 17.02 -7.28 -20.01
CA GLU A 79 16.44 -7.20 -21.36
C GLU A 79 15.32 -6.17 -21.42
N GLU A 80 14.40 -6.18 -20.44
CA GLU A 80 13.28 -5.24 -20.40
C GLU A 80 13.72 -3.79 -20.13
N MET A 81 14.88 -3.60 -19.52
CA MET A 81 15.44 -2.28 -19.19
C MET A 81 16.33 -1.69 -20.29
N GLU A 82 16.54 -2.37 -21.43
CA GLU A 82 17.48 -1.94 -22.48
C GLU A 82 17.16 -0.54 -23.03
N ASP A 83 15.88 -0.24 -23.25
CA ASP A 83 15.41 1.03 -23.80
C ASP A 83 15.02 2.06 -22.72
N VAL A 84 15.07 1.71 -21.43
CA VAL A 84 14.61 2.57 -20.35
C VAL A 84 15.66 3.62 -19.99
N VAL A 85 15.32 4.91 -20.14
CA VAL A 85 16.26 6.01 -19.94
C VAL A 85 16.21 6.53 -18.50
N PHE A 86 17.32 6.42 -17.78
CA PHE A 86 17.45 6.99 -16.43
C PHE A 86 18.21 8.34 -16.44
N PRO A 87 17.69 9.39 -15.76
CA PRO A 87 18.37 10.68 -15.69
C PRO A 87 19.75 10.57 -15.04
N LYS A 88 20.77 11.15 -15.67
CA LYS A 88 22.14 11.13 -15.15
C LYS A 88 22.29 11.94 -13.87
N LYS A 89 23.22 11.48 -13.01
CA LYS A 89 23.61 12.16 -11.79
C LYS A 89 24.34 13.46 -12.13
N VAL A 90 23.96 14.54 -11.45
CA VAL A 90 24.62 15.84 -11.58
C VAL A 90 25.09 16.29 -10.21
N LEU A 91 26.38 16.61 -10.09
CA LEU A 91 27.01 16.96 -8.82
C LEU A 91 27.09 18.47 -8.57
N ILE A 92 27.20 19.28 -9.63
CA ILE A 92 27.31 20.74 -9.55
C ILE A 92 26.01 21.36 -10.05
N GLY A 93 25.44 22.29 -9.28
CA GLY A 93 24.18 22.96 -9.63
C GLY A 93 22.95 22.05 -9.49
N ASN A 94 23.03 20.97 -8.71
CA ASN A 94 21.92 20.05 -8.47
C ASN A 94 20.73 20.67 -7.73
N PHE A 95 20.95 21.83 -7.07
CA PHE A 95 19.92 22.57 -6.34
C PHE A 95 19.34 23.76 -7.11
N THR A 96 19.75 24.00 -8.36
CA THR A 96 19.13 25.07 -9.16
C THR A 96 17.70 24.69 -9.52
N THR A 97 16.80 25.67 -9.56
CA THR A 97 15.39 25.45 -9.90
C THR A 97 15.24 24.73 -11.24
N ASP A 98 15.97 25.15 -12.26
CA ASP A 98 15.94 24.54 -13.60
C ASP A 98 16.35 23.06 -13.57
N MET A 99 17.38 22.71 -12.80
CA MET A 99 17.84 21.33 -12.66
C MET A 99 16.82 20.48 -11.91
N ILE A 100 16.23 21.02 -10.85
CA ILE A 100 15.19 20.33 -10.08
C ILE A 100 13.97 20.08 -10.97
N SER A 101 13.46 21.09 -11.67
CA SER A 101 12.31 20.97 -12.58
C SER A 101 12.57 19.99 -13.72
N LYS A 102 13.74 20.06 -14.36
CA LYS A 102 14.13 19.10 -15.41
C LYS A 102 14.18 17.67 -14.85
N ARG A 103 14.74 17.49 -13.66
CA ARG A 103 14.85 16.18 -13.02
C ARG A 103 13.49 15.63 -12.60
N MET A 104 12.57 16.47 -12.12
CA MET A 104 11.19 16.07 -11.83
C MET A 104 10.51 15.47 -13.07
N LEU A 105 10.61 16.15 -14.22
CA LEU A 105 10.06 15.65 -15.48
C LEU A 105 10.70 14.32 -15.91
N CYS A 106 12.03 14.20 -15.83
CA CYS A 106 12.71 12.96 -16.17
C CYS A 106 12.33 11.79 -15.24
N LEU A 107 12.21 12.04 -13.93
CA LEU A 107 11.83 11.00 -12.96
C LEU A 107 10.37 10.58 -13.13
N LYS A 108 9.47 11.53 -13.47
CA LYS A 108 8.09 11.22 -13.84
C LYS A 108 8.05 10.27 -15.04
N ASN A 109 8.68 10.68 -16.14
CA ASN A 109 8.71 9.89 -17.37
C ASN A 109 9.34 8.51 -17.15
N TYR A 110 10.38 8.43 -16.32
CA TYR A 110 10.98 7.15 -15.91
C TYR A 110 9.97 6.23 -15.22
N LEU A 111 9.16 6.72 -14.28
CA LEU A 111 8.12 5.90 -13.65
C LEU A 111 7.04 5.45 -14.63
N ASP A 112 6.65 6.32 -15.58
CA ASP A 112 5.70 6.00 -16.65
C ASP A 112 6.24 4.87 -17.56
N GLU A 113 7.51 4.96 -17.96
CA GLU A 113 8.21 3.92 -18.75
C GLU A 113 8.25 2.58 -18.01
N LEU A 114 8.65 2.58 -16.72
CA LEU A 114 8.66 1.36 -15.91
C LEU A 114 7.25 0.74 -15.77
N TYR A 115 6.22 1.56 -15.61
CA TYR A 115 4.85 1.08 -15.46
C TYR A 115 4.27 0.46 -16.73
N ALA A 116 4.73 0.91 -17.91
CA ALA A 116 4.36 0.32 -19.19
C ALA A 116 4.87 -1.12 -19.35
N ILE A 117 5.97 -1.47 -18.67
CA ILE A 117 6.58 -2.80 -18.70
C ILE A 117 5.90 -3.71 -17.68
N LYS A 118 5.08 -4.65 -18.15
CA LYS A 118 4.25 -5.53 -17.31
C LYS A 118 5.03 -6.28 -16.23
N TYR A 119 6.19 -6.87 -16.57
CA TYR A 119 6.99 -7.65 -15.63
C TYR A 119 7.60 -6.80 -14.53
N ILE A 120 8.08 -5.59 -14.87
CA ILE A 120 8.59 -4.63 -13.89
C ILE A 120 7.46 -4.13 -12.99
N ARG A 121 6.33 -3.73 -13.58
CA ARG A 121 5.16 -3.23 -12.82
C ARG A 121 4.68 -4.21 -11.75
N TRP A 122 4.73 -5.51 -12.01
CA TRP A 122 4.30 -6.55 -11.06
C TRP A 122 5.45 -7.09 -10.21
N SER A 123 6.68 -6.62 -10.44
CA SER A 123 7.83 -7.03 -9.66
C SER A 123 7.76 -6.47 -8.24
N LYS A 124 8.26 -7.27 -7.29
CA LYS A 124 8.43 -6.81 -5.91
C LYS A 124 9.36 -5.59 -5.84
N ILE A 125 10.40 -5.51 -6.69
CA ILE A 125 11.36 -4.40 -6.72
C ILE A 125 10.67 -3.06 -7.00
N TYR A 126 9.77 -3.03 -7.99
CA TYR A 126 9.02 -1.83 -8.32
C TYR A 126 8.01 -1.47 -7.23
N ILE A 127 7.25 -2.46 -6.74
CA ILE A 127 6.25 -2.25 -5.68
C ILE A 127 6.90 -1.74 -4.39
N ASP A 128 8.03 -2.31 -3.98
CA ASP A 128 8.77 -1.94 -2.77
C ASP A 128 9.31 -0.51 -2.84
N PHE A 129 9.64 0.00 -4.04
CA PHE A 129 10.02 1.40 -4.19
C PHE A 129 8.93 2.35 -3.66
N PHE A 130 7.65 1.98 -3.78
CA PHE A 130 6.53 2.80 -3.31
C PHE A 130 6.08 2.51 -1.88
N LEU A 131 6.34 1.30 -1.37
CA LEU A 131 5.72 0.84 -0.13
C LEU A 131 6.68 0.53 1.00
N ASP A 132 7.92 0.13 0.69
CA ASP A 132 8.81 -0.46 1.68
C ASP A 132 9.19 0.54 2.80
N PRO A 133 9.61 1.79 2.49
CA PRO A 133 9.85 2.81 3.51
C PRO A 133 8.61 3.16 4.35
N GLU A 134 7.44 3.26 3.71
CA GLU A 134 6.18 3.59 4.36
C GLU A 134 5.74 2.48 5.31
N LEU A 135 5.84 1.22 4.86
CA LEU A 135 5.56 0.04 5.68
C LEU A 135 6.50 -0.01 6.88
N ASP A 136 7.80 0.20 6.69
CA ASP A 136 8.77 0.23 7.80
C ASP A 136 8.43 1.31 8.81
N GLU A 137 8.08 2.53 8.37
CA GLU A 137 7.67 3.60 9.26
C GLU A 137 6.37 3.26 10.00
N GLY A 138 5.34 2.77 9.30
CA GLY A 138 4.05 2.42 9.88
C GLY A 138 4.18 1.33 10.94
N TYR A 139 4.90 0.25 10.63
CA TYR A 139 5.14 -0.84 11.59
C TYR A 139 6.08 -0.42 12.73
N SER A 140 7.04 0.47 12.50
CA SER A 140 7.85 1.07 13.57
C SER A 140 6.98 1.88 14.53
N CYS A 141 6.08 2.72 14.01
CA CYS A 141 5.12 3.48 14.80
C CYS A 141 4.17 2.57 15.60
N LEU A 142 3.66 1.50 14.98
CA LEU A 142 2.83 0.50 15.64
C LEU A 142 3.56 -0.14 16.82
N ARG A 143 4.80 -0.58 16.62
CA ARG A 143 5.65 -1.17 17.66
C ARG A 143 5.97 -0.19 18.78
N GLY A 144 6.18 1.08 18.44
CA GLY A 144 6.40 2.17 19.40
C GLY A 144 5.14 2.64 20.12
N GLY A 145 3.98 2.03 19.90
CA GLY A 145 2.71 2.43 20.51
C GLY A 145 2.14 3.75 19.97
N GLN A 146 2.70 4.29 18.89
CA GLN A 146 2.24 5.53 18.25
C GLN A 146 1.04 5.25 17.34
N TYR A 147 -0.05 4.73 17.90
CA TYR A 147 -1.19 4.20 17.15
C TYR A 147 -1.87 5.24 16.24
N LYS A 148 -1.93 6.51 16.67
CA LYS A 148 -2.47 7.59 15.83
C LYS A 148 -1.66 7.80 14.56
N LYS A 149 -0.33 7.97 14.70
CA LYS A 149 0.59 8.15 13.57
C LYS A 149 0.60 6.90 12.68
N ALA A 150 0.63 5.71 13.28
CA ALA A 150 0.56 4.45 12.54
C ALA A 150 -0.73 4.34 11.72
N THR A 151 -1.88 4.77 12.27
CA THR A 151 -3.17 4.79 11.55
C THR A 151 -3.10 5.66 10.31
N GLU A 152 -2.60 6.89 10.44
CA GLU A 152 -2.47 7.83 9.31
C GLU A 152 -1.58 7.24 8.20
N ILE A 153 -0.45 6.64 8.56
CA ILE A 153 0.47 5.99 7.62
C ILE A 153 -0.20 4.79 6.94
N PHE A 154 -0.80 3.87 7.69
CA PHE A 154 -1.40 2.67 7.10
C PHE A 154 -2.60 2.98 6.20
N GLN A 155 -3.37 4.04 6.49
CA GLN A 155 -4.44 4.50 5.58
C GLN A 155 -3.88 4.93 4.22
N GLN A 156 -2.76 5.68 4.21
CA GLN A 156 -2.07 6.04 2.96
C GLN A 156 -1.52 4.80 2.24
N ILE A 157 -0.92 3.86 2.98
CA ILE A 157 -0.41 2.60 2.42
C ILE A 157 -1.52 1.79 1.78
N VAL A 158 -2.66 1.60 2.45
CA VAL A 158 -3.80 0.84 1.89
C VAL A 158 -4.29 1.51 0.61
N CYS A 159 -4.45 2.83 0.60
CA CYS A 159 -4.83 3.57 -0.61
C CYS A 159 -3.81 3.36 -1.75
N LEU A 160 -2.51 3.42 -1.43
CA LEU A 160 -1.45 3.20 -2.40
C LEU A 160 -1.42 1.76 -2.94
N GLN A 161 -1.65 0.76 -2.09
CA GLN A 161 -1.71 -0.64 -2.49
C GLN A 161 -2.94 -0.96 -3.34
N GLU A 162 -4.10 -0.38 -3.04
CA GLU A 162 -5.30 -0.50 -3.88
C GLU A 162 -5.08 0.05 -5.30
N LYS A 163 -4.24 1.09 -5.42
CA LYS A 163 -3.81 1.64 -6.71
C LYS A 163 -2.80 0.72 -7.41
N LEU A 164 -1.71 0.35 -6.74
CA LEU A 164 -0.54 -0.34 -7.33
C LEU A 164 -0.71 -1.86 -7.50
N ILE A 165 -1.41 -2.52 -6.59
CA ILE A 165 -1.39 -3.99 -6.45
C ILE A 165 -2.78 -4.61 -6.68
N GLN A 166 -3.52 -4.12 -7.67
CA GLN A 166 -4.82 -4.70 -8.04
C GLN A 166 -4.74 -6.18 -8.43
N HIS A 167 -3.56 -6.62 -8.90
CA HIS A 167 -3.30 -8.00 -9.27
C HIS A 167 -3.06 -8.94 -8.07
N CYS A 168 -2.80 -8.40 -6.87
CA CYS A 168 -2.47 -9.20 -5.68
C CYS A 168 -3.02 -8.53 -4.39
N SER A 169 -4.35 -8.50 -4.27
CA SER A 169 -5.05 -7.85 -3.15
C SER A 169 -4.74 -8.44 -1.77
N ILE A 170 -4.22 -9.67 -1.70
CA ILE A 170 -3.82 -10.31 -0.44
C ILE A 170 -2.71 -9.52 0.29
N LEU A 171 -1.88 -8.75 -0.44
CA LEU A 171 -0.84 -7.92 0.15
C LEU A 171 -1.37 -6.72 0.95
N ILE A 172 -2.66 -6.42 0.84
CA ILE A 172 -3.35 -5.35 1.60
C ILE A 172 -3.74 -5.85 3.01
N VAL A 173 -3.81 -7.17 3.22
CA VAL A 173 -4.26 -7.76 4.49
C VAL A 173 -3.38 -7.37 5.69
N PRO A 174 -2.02 -7.41 5.63
CA PRO A 174 -1.22 -7.05 6.79
C PRO A 174 -1.40 -5.58 7.23
N PRO A 175 -1.39 -4.57 6.33
CA PRO A 175 -1.69 -3.18 6.71
C PRO A 175 -3.11 -2.97 7.25
N LEU A 176 -4.13 -3.62 6.67
CA LEU A 176 -5.49 -3.57 7.22
C LEU A 176 -5.56 -4.18 8.63
N CYS A 177 -4.89 -5.31 8.86
CA CYS A 177 -4.83 -5.92 10.19
C CYS A 177 -4.10 -5.02 11.20
N ALA A 178 -3.06 -4.31 10.78
CA ALA A 178 -2.39 -3.31 11.60
C ALA A 178 -3.32 -2.12 11.93
N LEU A 179 -4.16 -1.68 10.99
CA LEU A 179 -5.20 -0.67 11.24
C LEU A 179 -6.26 -1.16 12.24
N VAL A 180 -6.68 -2.42 12.18
CA VAL A 180 -7.58 -3.01 13.19
C VAL A 180 -6.97 -2.89 14.58
N VAL A 181 -5.68 -3.24 14.72
CA VAL A 181 -4.95 -3.11 15.98
C VAL A 181 -4.90 -1.66 16.45
N CYS A 182 -4.52 -0.73 15.57
CA CYS A 182 -4.44 0.69 15.91
C CYS A 182 -5.80 1.26 16.36
N HIS A 183 -6.88 1.01 15.61
CA HIS A 183 -8.21 1.50 15.97
C HIS A 183 -8.71 0.89 17.27
N LYS A 184 -8.44 -0.41 17.52
CA LYS A 184 -8.79 -1.06 18.78
C LYS A 184 -8.05 -0.46 19.97
N ASP A 185 -6.75 -0.18 19.83
CA ASP A 185 -5.93 0.46 20.89
C ASP A 185 -6.28 1.95 21.07
N LEU A 186 -6.87 2.60 20.06
CA LEU A 186 -7.45 3.95 20.15
C LEU A 186 -8.92 3.96 20.60
N GLU A 187 -9.46 2.81 21.02
CA GLU A 187 -10.85 2.61 21.47
C GLU A 187 -11.94 2.90 20.42
N ASP A 188 -11.58 3.05 19.15
CA ASP A 188 -12.52 3.17 18.03
C ASP A 188 -12.94 1.78 17.54
N LEU A 189 -13.76 1.11 18.36
CA LEU A 189 -14.19 -0.26 18.11
C LEU A 189 -14.98 -0.41 16.81
N GLN A 190 -15.76 0.60 16.44
CA GLN A 190 -16.60 0.59 15.24
C GLN A 190 -15.71 0.61 13.99
N LYS A 191 -14.73 1.52 13.89
CA LYS A 191 -13.77 1.50 12.76
C LYS A 191 -12.90 0.25 12.76
N ALA A 192 -12.46 -0.22 13.92
CA ALA A 192 -11.69 -1.46 14.02
C ALA A 192 -12.46 -2.65 13.43
N TYR A 193 -13.77 -2.71 13.69
CA TYR A 193 -14.63 -3.75 13.12
C TYR A 193 -14.82 -3.60 11.61
N GLU A 194 -15.11 -2.39 11.11
CA GLU A 194 -15.30 -2.12 9.68
C GLU A 194 -14.04 -2.48 8.85
N VAL A 195 -12.88 -2.01 9.30
CA VAL A 195 -11.59 -2.33 8.67
C VAL A 195 -11.30 -3.83 8.74
N GLY A 196 -11.62 -4.48 9.86
CA GLY A 196 -11.41 -5.91 10.03
C GLY A 196 -12.31 -6.75 9.12
N ILE A 197 -13.57 -6.33 8.90
CA ILE A 197 -14.45 -6.97 7.93
C ILE A 197 -13.88 -6.82 6.52
N HIS A 198 -13.38 -5.62 6.14
CA HIS A 198 -12.70 -5.44 4.87
C HIS A 198 -11.50 -6.40 4.74
N ALA A 199 -10.62 -6.47 5.73
CA ALA A 199 -9.50 -7.42 5.74
C ALA A 199 -9.97 -8.88 5.59
N LEU A 200 -11.07 -9.26 6.25
CA LEU A 200 -11.64 -10.60 6.17
C LEU A 200 -12.09 -10.97 4.76
N THR A 201 -12.72 -10.05 4.02
CA THR A 201 -13.14 -10.31 2.63
C THR A 201 -11.96 -10.62 1.70
N LEU A 202 -10.76 -10.11 2.01
CA LEU A 202 -9.55 -10.36 1.25
C LEU A 202 -8.88 -11.69 1.66
N VAL A 203 -8.82 -11.97 2.97
CA VAL A 203 -8.10 -13.14 3.50
C VAL A 203 -8.94 -14.42 3.50
N GLU A 204 -10.27 -14.36 3.42
CA GLU A 204 -11.13 -15.56 3.52
C GLU A 204 -10.90 -16.58 2.40
N LYS A 205 -10.40 -16.11 1.23
CA LYS A 205 -9.98 -16.96 0.11
C LYS A 205 -8.68 -17.72 0.41
N HIS A 206 -7.97 -17.35 1.48
CA HIS A 206 -6.66 -17.85 1.88
C HIS A 206 -6.67 -18.27 3.37
N PRO A 207 -7.42 -19.32 3.75
CA PRO A 207 -7.59 -19.71 5.16
C PRO A 207 -6.29 -20.17 5.85
N GLY A 208 -5.23 -20.46 5.10
CA GLY A 208 -3.89 -20.76 5.63
C GLY A 208 -3.02 -19.52 5.91
N HIS A 209 -3.53 -18.31 5.63
CA HIS A 209 -2.79 -17.07 5.85
C HIS A 209 -2.64 -16.78 7.35
N LYS A 210 -1.45 -16.35 7.78
CA LYS A 210 -1.11 -16.14 9.22
C LYS A 210 -2.06 -15.19 9.96
N TYR A 211 -2.71 -14.27 9.24
CA TYR A 211 -3.68 -13.33 9.81
C TYR A 211 -5.12 -13.86 9.91
N TYR A 212 -5.46 -14.97 9.26
CA TYR A 212 -6.85 -15.43 9.14
C TYR A 212 -7.51 -15.72 10.50
N ILE A 213 -6.88 -16.58 11.30
CA ILE A 213 -7.42 -16.97 12.62
C ILE A 213 -7.39 -15.81 13.63
N PRO A 214 -6.27 -15.08 13.80
CA PRO A 214 -6.22 -13.97 14.76
C PRO A 214 -7.18 -12.82 14.41
N LEU A 215 -7.44 -12.60 13.12
CA LEU A 215 -8.41 -11.61 12.66
C LEU A 215 -9.84 -12.03 13.01
N LEU A 216 -10.22 -13.28 12.76
CA LEU A 216 -11.53 -13.80 13.12
C LEU A 216 -11.79 -13.73 14.63
N GLU A 217 -10.82 -14.12 15.44
CA GLU A 217 -10.91 -14.00 16.90
C GLU A 217 -11.14 -12.55 17.35
N THR A 218 -10.38 -11.61 16.75
CA THR A 218 -10.52 -10.18 17.03
C THR A 218 -11.89 -9.65 16.62
N LEU A 219 -12.39 -10.05 15.44
CA LEU A 219 -13.70 -9.65 14.93
C LEU A 219 -14.86 -10.20 15.78
N ILE A 220 -14.77 -11.43 16.28
CA ILE A 220 -15.76 -11.99 17.21
C ILE A 220 -15.81 -11.15 18.50
N SER A 221 -14.64 -10.82 19.06
CA SER A 221 -14.55 -9.96 20.25
C SER A 221 -15.13 -8.56 20.03
N LEU A 222 -14.83 -7.94 18.87
CA LEU A 222 -15.36 -6.63 18.50
C LEU A 222 -16.88 -6.67 18.27
N ALA A 223 -17.37 -7.68 17.54
CA ALA A 223 -18.80 -7.87 17.29
C ALA A 223 -19.58 -8.02 18.60
N TYR A 224 -19.09 -8.83 19.53
CA TYR A 224 -19.69 -8.99 20.85
C TYR A 224 -19.79 -7.65 21.60
N LYS A 225 -18.70 -6.87 21.64
CA LYS A 225 -18.67 -5.54 22.29
C LYS A 225 -19.62 -4.53 21.63
N LEU A 226 -19.82 -4.65 20.32
CA LEU A 226 -20.70 -3.77 19.53
C LEU A 226 -22.16 -4.27 19.45
N GLY A 227 -22.48 -5.43 20.05
CA GLY A 227 -23.81 -6.05 19.95
C GLY A 227 -24.18 -6.51 18.53
N LYS A 228 -23.19 -6.83 17.68
CA LYS A 228 -23.39 -7.33 16.31
C LYS A 228 -23.43 -8.87 16.30
N ASP A 229 -24.10 -9.44 15.30
CA ASP A 229 -24.07 -10.90 15.08
C ASP A 229 -22.64 -11.37 14.74
N PHE A 230 -22.24 -12.47 15.37
CA PHE A 230 -20.91 -13.08 15.22
C PHE A 230 -20.97 -14.58 14.97
N LEU A 231 -22.16 -15.18 14.78
CA LEU A 231 -22.30 -16.62 14.59
C LEU A 231 -21.54 -17.11 13.35
N SER A 232 -21.65 -16.39 12.23
CA SER A 232 -20.92 -16.71 11.00
C SER A 232 -19.39 -16.57 11.15
N LEU A 233 -18.93 -15.57 11.92
CA LEU A 233 -17.51 -15.39 12.23
C LEU A 233 -17.00 -16.55 13.11
N ARG A 234 -17.82 -16.97 14.08
CA ARG A 234 -17.50 -18.06 14.99
C ARG A 234 -17.39 -19.39 14.26
N GLU A 235 -18.32 -19.68 13.36
CA GLU A 235 -18.28 -20.88 12.52
C GLU A 235 -17.00 -20.90 11.65
N LYS A 236 -16.68 -19.78 10.99
CA LYS A 236 -15.42 -19.64 10.21
C LYS A 236 -14.18 -19.87 11.09
N PHE A 237 -14.18 -19.36 12.32
CA PHE A 237 -13.09 -19.54 13.28
C PHE A 237 -12.93 -21.00 13.71
N ASP A 238 -14.00 -21.67 14.10
CA ASP A 238 -13.96 -23.06 14.57
C ASP A 238 -13.52 -24.01 13.43
N ILE A 239 -13.99 -23.79 12.19
CA ILE A 239 -13.52 -24.51 11.00
C ILE A 239 -12.04 -24.25 10.73
N GLY A 240 -11.61 -22.98 10.76
CA GLY A 240 -10.23 -22.60 10.49
C GLY A 240 -9.26 -23.16 11.53
N LYS A 241 -9.61 -23.04 12.81
CA LYS A 241 -8.83 -23.57 13.93
C LYS A 241 -8.68 -25.09 13.85
N SER A 242 -9.77 -25.79 13.53
CA SER A 242 -9.75 -27.25 13.36
C SER A 242 -8.84 -27.70 12.22
N ARG A 243 -8.70 -26.91 11.15
CA ARG A 243 -7.76 -27.20 10.04
C ARG A 243 -6.31 -26.98 10.46
N MET A 244 -6.05 -25.92 11.22
CA MET A 244 -4.71 -25.54 11.70
C MET A 244 -4.17 -26.53 12.74
N MET A 245 -5.01 -27.03 13.65
CA MET A 245 -4.61 -27.95 14.73
C MET A 245 -4.57 -29.43 14.34
N LYS A 246 -4.61 -29.78 13.04
CA LYS A 246 -4.44 -31.18 12.57
C LYS A 246 -2.98 -31.66 12.73
N GLY A 247 -2.52 -31.80 13.97
CA GLY A 247 -1.32 -32.59 14.32
C GLY A 247 -0.23 -31.89 15.13
N LEU A 248 -0.34 -30.60 15.45
CA LEU A 248 0.67 -29.85 16.22
C LEU A 248 -0.01 -28.84 17.16
N GLU A 249 0.52 -28.70 18.38
CA GLU A 249 0.23 -27.55 19.25
C GLU A 249 0.89 -26.32 18.64
N ILE A 250 0.15 -25.60 17.78
CA ILE A 250 0.63 -24.35 17.21
C ILE A 250 0.25 -23.22 18.17
N GLU A 251 1.26 -22.47 18.63
CA GLU A 251 1.08 -21.27 19.43
C GLU A 251 0.18 -20.28 18.68
N MET A 252 -0.99 -19.98 19.27
CA MET A 252 -1.93 -19.03 18.68
C MET A 252 -1.56 -17.61 19.09
N PHE A 253 -0.96 -16.88 18.15
CA PHE A 253 -0.69 -15.45 18.34
C PHE A 253 -1.96 -14.62 18.16
N THR A 254 -2.13 -13.63 19.02
CA THR A 254 -3.14 -12.58 18.86
C THR A 254 -2.87 -11.74 17.62
N LEU A 255 -3.88 -11.04 17.10
CA LEU A 255 -3.73 -10.19 15.93
C LEU A 255 -2.63 -9.13 16.12
N LYS A 256 -2.51 -8.60 17.35
CA LYS A 256 -1.49 -7.62 17.73
C LYS A 256 -0.09 -8.21 17.69
N GLU A 257 0.10 -9.43 18.18
CA GLU A 257 1.42 -10.10 18.15
C GLU A 257 1.85 -10.42 16.72
N VAL A 258 0.93 -10.89 15.87
CA VAL A 258 1.23 -11.12 14.45
C VAL A 258 1.62 -9.80 13.75
N ALA A 259 0.86 -8.72 13.98
CA ALA A 259 1.13 -7.42 13.37
C ALA A 259 2.44 -6.79 13.85
N VAL A 260 2.78 -6.91 15.14
CA VAL A 260 4.03 -6.38 15.71
C VAL A 260 5.26 -7.10 15.18
N ARG A 261 5.14 -8.40 14.91
CA ARG A 261 6.22 -9.22 14.32
C ARG A 261 6.35 -9.05 12.80
N GLU A 262 5.42 -8.35 12.15
CA GLU A 262 5.52 -8.07 10.73
C GLU A 262 6.79 -7.24 10.45
N ARG A 263 7.55 -7.68 9.44
CA ARG A 263 8.81 -7.03 9.01
C ARG A 263 9.91 -6.97 10.08
N LEU A 264 9.87 -7.86 11.09
CA LEU A 264 11.05 -8.16 11.90
C LEU A 264 11.83 -9.26 11.18
N HIS A 265 12.96 -8.90 10.58
CA HIS A 265 13.93 -9.82 9.98
C HIS A 265 15.19 -9.87 10.84
#